data_AF-A0A352VQ27-F1
#
_entry.id   AF-A0A352VQ27-F1
#
_cell.length_a   1.000
_cell.length_b   1.000
_cell.length_c   1.000
_cell.angle_alpha   90.00
_cell.angle_beta   90.00
_cell.angle_gamma   90.00
#
_symmetry.space_group_name_H-M   'P 1'
#
loop_
_entity.id
_entity.type
_entity.pdbx_description
1 polymer ?
#
loop_
_entity_poly.entity_id
_entity_poly.type
_entity_poly.pdbx_seq_one_letter_code
_entity_poly.pdbx_strand_id
1 'polypeptide(L)'
;EVWTGHLHLVSVGNRILYMEPVFLAAEADAIPELRRFVVSDGVRVAMTESLADAISELSGLAAPEPGAPTAMPTLDAPAGGDAPRPSTALGLLERAEARARAGDWQGYGEALDELRALLQRLGSR
;
A
#
# COMPACT_ATOMS: atom_id res chain seq x y z
N GLU A 1 29.42 9.65 -10.85
CA GLU A 1 28.95 10.60 -9.80
C GLU A 1 27.58 10.16 -9.29
N VAL A 2 27.27 10.37 -8.02
CA VAL A 2 25.97 10.00 -7.43
C VAL A 2 25.12 11.26 -7.33
N TRP A 3 23.94 11.24 -7.92
CA TRP A 3 23.00 12.36 -7.90
C TRP A 3 21.74 11.93 -7.16
N THR A 4 21.29 12.75 -6.22
CA THR A 4 20.01 12.57 -5.55
C THR A 4 18.96 13.48 -6.18
N GLY A 5 17.80 12.93 -6.48
CA GLY A 5 16.71 13.65 -7.15
C GLY A 5 15.90 14.56 -6.22
N HIS A 6 14.74 15.00 -6.70
CA HIS A 6 13.81 15.78 -5.89
C HIS A 6 12.99 14.88 -4.95
N LEU A 7 12.76 15.37 -3.73
CA LEU A 7 11.88 14.70 -2.77
C LEU A 7 10.42 14.84 -3.20
N HIS A 8 9.76 13.72 -3.42
CA HIS A 8 8.33 13.65 -3.73
C HIS A 8 7.53 13.24 -2.49
N LEU A 9 6.55 14.07 -2.13
CA LEU A 9 5.55 13.74 -1.11
C LEU A 9 4.31 13.18 -1.80
N VAL A 10 3.91 11.96 -1.42
CA VAL A 10 2.72 11.30 -1.96
C VAL A 10 1.82 10.87 -0.80
N SER A 11 0.55 11.29 -0.82
CA SER A 11 -0.43 10.81 0.15
C SER A 11 -1.02 9.49 -0.32
N VAL A 12 -0.89 8.45 0.51
CA VAL A 12 -1.44 7.10 0.24
C VAL A 12 -2.34 6.71 1.41
N GLY A 13 -3.66 6.79 1.22
CA GLY A 13 -4.64 6.60 2.29
C GLY A 13 -4.49 7.64 3.40
N ASN A 14 -4.12 7.20 4.61
CA ASN A 14 -3.91 8.05 5.79
C ASN A 14 -2.43 8.30 6.11
N ARG A 15 -1.50 7.99 5.19
CA ARG A 15 -0.05 8.11 5.39
C ARG A 15 0.58 9.02 4.33
N ILE A 16 1.60 9.76 4.74
CA ILE A 16 2.45 10.53 3.83
C ILE A 16 3.68 9.68 3.53
N LEU A 17 3.89 9.42 2.25
CA LEU A 17 5.04 8.71 1.72
C LEU A 17 6.06 9.73 1.23
N TYR A 18 7.28 9.66 1.75
CA TYR A 18 8.42 10.43 1.30
C TYR A 18 9.24 9.58 0.34
N MET A 19 9.47 10.05 -0.89
CA MET A 19 10.15 9.30 -1.93
C MET A 19 11.26 10.13 -2.57
N GLU A 20 12.47 9.59 -2.62
CA GLU A 20 13.61 10.22 -3.25
C GLU A 20 14.31 9.23 -4.21
N PRO A 21 14.39 9.53 -5.53
CA PRO A 21 15.09 8.68 -6.48
C PRO A 21 16.61 8.95 -6.46
N VAL A 22 17.40 7.87 -6.53
CA VAL A 22 18.87 7.92 -6.60
C VAL A 22 19.34 7.56 -7.99
N PHE A 23 20.10 8.45 -8.61
CA PHE A 23 20.66 8.29 -9.95
C PHE A 23 22.17 8.07 -9.90
N LEU A 24 22.67 7.18 -10.76
CA LEU A 24 24.11 7.01 -10.98
C LEU A 24 24.44 7.39 -12.43
N ALA A 25 25.42 8.28 -12.59
CA ALA A 25 26.02 8.58 -13.88
C ALA A 25 27.44 8.00 -13.92
N ALA A 26 27.74 7.25 -14.99
CA ALA A 26 29.07 6.68 -15.23
C ALA A 26 30.09 7.74 -15.68
N GLU A 27 29.65 8.72 -16.48
CA GLU A 27 30.45 9.77 -17.12
C GLU A 27 29.69 11.11 -17.12
N ALA A 28 30.38 12.23 -17.29
CA ALA A 28 29.84 13.59 -17.11
C ALA A 28 28.72 14.00 -18.10
N ASP A 29 28.59 13.30 -19.23
CA ASP A 29 27.60 13.58 -20.28
C ASP A 29 26.62 12.40 -20.50
N ALA A 30 26.68 11.39 -19.62
CA ALA A 30 25.81 10.21 -19.72
C ALA A 30 24.44 10.49 -19.08
N ILE A 31 23.37 9.97 -19.69
CA ILE A 31 22.03 10.02 -19.11
C ILE A 31 22.06 9.25 -17.77
N PRO A 32 21.73 9.90 -16.63
CA PRO A 32 21.76 9.23 -15.34
C PRO A 32 20.74 8.09 -15.27
N GLU A 33 21.20 6.90 -14.92
CA GLU A 33 20.30 5.76 -14.73
C GLU A 33 19.72 5.80 -13.32
N LEU A 34 18.39 5.65 -13.22
CA LEU A 34 17.71 5.42 -11.95
C LEU A 34 18.15 4.07 -11.40
N ARG A 35 18.69 4.07 -10.18
CA ARG A 35 19.24 2.85 -9.59
C ARG A 35 18.37 2.33 -8.47
N ARG A 36 17.92 3.22 -7.59
CA ARG A 36 17.09 2.84 -6.44
C ARG A 36 16.12 3.94 -6.04
N PHE A 37 15.03 3.51 -5.44
CA PHE A 37 14.06 4.34 -4.74
C PHE A 37 14.32 4.24 -3.24
N VAL A 38 14.43 5.40 -2.60
CA VAL A 38 14.40 5.49 -1.13
C VAL A 38 13.02 5.99 -0.75
N VAL A 39 12.32 5.21 0.06
CA VAL A 39 10.93 5.51 0.46
C VAL A 39 10.81 5.42 1.98
N SER A 40 10.09 6.37 2.57
CA SER A 40 9.83 6.39 4.02
C SER A 40 8.40 6.75 4.36
N ASP A 41 7.89 6.17 5.44
CA ASP A 41 6.62 6.52 6.10
C ASP A 41 6.82 7.41 7.34
N GLY A 42 8.05 7.92 7.55
CA GLY A 42 8.45 8.73 8.71
C GLY A 42 8.98 7.93 9.91
N VAL A 43 8.84 6.61 9.92
CA VAL A 43 9.38 5.72 10.97
C VAL A 43 10.35 4.69 10.40
N ARG A 44 10.01 4.15 9.22
CA ARG A 44 10.79 3.13 8.51
C ARG A 44 11.27 3.68 7.18
N VAL A 45 12.36 3.11 6.68
CA VAL A 45 12.96 3.47 5.39
C VAL A 45 13.23 2.18 4.62
N ALA A 46 12.78 2.13 3.36
CA ALA A 46 13.06 1.05 2.43
C ALA A 46 13.86 1.58 1.23
N MET A 47 14.81 0.79 0.75
CA MET A 47 15.69 1.15 -0.37
C MET A 47 15.77 -0.01 -1.36
N THR A 48 15.04 0.09 -2.45
CA THR A 48 14.87 -0.99 -3.45
C THR A 48 15.04 -0.45 -4.86
N GLU A 49 15.14 -1.34 -5.86
CA GLU A 49 15.26 -0.95 -7.27
C GLU A 49 13.90 -0.57 -7.89
N SER A 50 12.81 -1.08 -7.33
CA SER A 50 11.43 -0.79 -7.75
C SER A 50 10.65 -0.08 -6.64
N LEU A 51 9.89 0.95 -7.02
CA LEU A 51 8.98 1.64 -6.11
C LEU A 51 7.94 0.69 -5.50
N ALA A 52 7.47 -0.30 -6.27
CA ALA A 52 6.52 -1.29 -5.77
C ALA A 52 7.14 -2.11 -4.62
N ASP A 53 8.39 -2.53 -4.76
CA ASP A 53 9.09 -3.31 -3.73
C ASP A 53 9.32 -2.47 -2.47
N ALA A 54 9.66 -1.18 -2.61
CA ALA A 54 9.82 -0.28 -1.47
C ALA A 54 8.50 -0.11 -0.71
N ILE A 55 7.38 0.00 -1.41
CA ILE A 55 6.06 0.09 -0.79
C ILE A 55 5.69 -1.22 -0.09
N SER A 56 5.95 -2.37 -0.72
CA SER A 56 5.74 -3.69 -0.12
C SER A 56 6.55 -3.85 1.17
N GLU A 57 7.85 -3.56 1.14
CA GLU A 57 8.75 -3.54 2.31
C GLU A 57 8.21 -2.67 3.45
N LEU A 58 7.80 -1.43 3.15
CA LEU A 58 7.25 -0.52 4.17
C LEU A 58 5.90 -1.00 4.74
N SER A 59 5.08 -1.64 3.91
CA SER A 59 3.77 -2.18 4.31
C SER A 59 3.88 -3.44 5.16
N GLY A 60 5.05 -4.08 5.23
CA GLY A 60 5.25 -5.37 5.92
C GLY A 60 4.64 -6.57 5.17
N LEU A 61 4.11 -6.35 3.96
CA LEU A 61 3.74 -7.40 3.03
C LEU A 61 5.01 -7.74 2.24
N ALA A 62 5.62 -8.89 2.53
CA ALA A 62 6.81 -9.34 1.81
C ALA A 62 6.62 -9.18 0.30
N ALA A 63 7.55 -8.46 -0.35
CA ALA A 63 7.51 -8.27 -1.79
C ALA A 63 7.57 -9.66 -2.48
N PRO A 64 6.73 -9.93 -3.50
CA PRO A 64 6.85 -11.16 -4.25
C PRO A 64 8.21 -11.17 -4.96
N GLU A 65 9.02 -12.19 -4.70
CA GLU A 65 10.32 -12.31 -5.35
C GLU A 65 10.14 -12.41 -6.88
N PRO A 66 10.92 -11.64 -7.67
CA PRO A 66 10.84 -11.69 -9.12
C PRO A 66 11.42 -13.02 -9.62
N GLY A 67 10.55 -13.99 -9.90
CA GLY A 67 10.92 -15.25 -10.56
C GLY A 67 10.25 -16.52 -10.01
N ALA A 68 9.47 -16.45 -8.93
CA ALA A 68 8.76 -17.63 -8.44
C ALA A 68 7.55 -17.94 -9.33
N PRO A 69 7.37 -19.19 -9.82
CA PRO A 69 6.15 -19.57 -10.51
C PRO A 69 4.97 -19.37 -9.56
N THR A 70 3.92 -18.69 -10.04
CA THR A 70 2.64 -18.52 -9.34
C THR A 70 2.02 -19.88 -9.05
N ALA A 71 2.42 -20.48 -7.94
CA ALA A 71 1.60 -21.47 -7.25
C ALA A 71 0.53 -20.65 -6.53
N MET A 72 -0.66 -20.58 -7.12
CA MET A 72 -1.85 -20.21 -6.35
C MET A 72 -1.89 -21.10 -5.11
N PRO A 73 -1.87 -20.54 -3.89
CA PRO A 73 -2.19 -21.36 -2.74
C PRO A 73 -3.68 -21.68 -2.88
N THR A 74 -3.99 -22.95 -3.19
CA THR A 74 -5.26 -23.51 -2.75
C THR A 74 -5.22 -23.44 -1.23
N LEU A 75 -5.86 -22.42 -0.68
CA LEU A 75 -6.11 -22.28 0.75
C LEU A 75 -7.27 -23.21 1.09
N ASP A 76 -6.96 -24.49 1.18
CA ASP A 76 -7.74 -25.39 2.02
C ASP A 76 -7.25 -25.19 3.45
N ALA A 77 -7.96 -24.33 4.19
CA ALA A 77 -7.76 -24.12 5.61
C ALA A 77 -9.12 -23.99 6.30
N PRO A 78 -9.26 -24.58 7.50
CA PRO A 78 -10.52 -25.11 8.00
C PRO A 78 -11.54 -24.04 8.36
N ALA A 79 -12.81 -24.38 8.18
CA ALA A 79 -13.93 -23.66 8.75
C ALA A 79 -13.78 -23.61 10.28
N GLY A 80 -13.47 -22.43 10.82
CA GLY A 80 -13.42 -22.22 12.26
C GLY A 80 -12.76 -20.90 12.64
N GLY A 81 -13.56 -19.85 12.82
CA GLY A 81 -13.12 -18.60 13.44
C GLY A 81 -13.71 -17.36 12.77
N ASP A 82 -14.59 -16.68 13.52
CA ASP A 82 -15.38 -15.49 13.18
C ASP A 82 -14.53 -14.21 12.94
N ALA A 83 -13.41 -14.31 12.22
CA ALA A 83 -12.62 -13.16 11.82
C ALA A 83 -13.23 -12.55 10.55
N PRO A 84 -13.69 -11.29 10.58
CA PRO A 84 -14.17 -10.65 9.37
C PRO A 84 -13.02 -10.54 8.37
N ARG A 85 -13.22 -11.13 7.19
CA ARG A 85 -12.19 -11.17 6.14
C ARG A 85 -11.95 -9.76 5.60
N PRO A 86 -10.75 -9.45 5.09
CA PRO A 86 -10.48 -8.19 4.39
C PRO A 86 -11.46 -7.91 3.24
N SER A 87 -12.04 -8.95 2.64
CA SER A 87 -13.12 -8.84 1.65
C SER A 87 -14.42 -8.23 2.21
N THR A 88 -14.70 -8.40 3.50
CA THR A 88 -15.86 -7.81 4.18
C THR A 88 -15.71 -6.31 4.36
N ALA A 89 -14.50 -5.83 4.69
CA ALA A 89 -14.21 -4.40 4.80
C ALA A 89 -14.27 -3.68 3.44
N LEU A 90 -13.73 -4.32 2.39
CA LEU A 90 -13.78 -3.77 1.04
C LEU A 90 -15.23 -3.62 0.54
N GLY A 91 -16.08 -4.62 0.78
CA GLY A 91 -17.49 -4.56 0.38
C GLY A 91 -18.32 -3.49 1.11
N LEU A 92 -17.94 -3.15 2.36
CA LEU A 92 -18.54 -2.03 3.10
C LEU A 92 -18.16 -0.68 2.48
N LEU A 93 -16.90 -0.52 2.08
CA LEU A 93 -16.43 0.69 1.42
C LEU A 93 -17.11 0.89 0.05
N GLU A 94 -17.21 -0.16 -0.77
CA GLU A 94 -17.87 -0.08 -2.08
C GLU A 94 -19.34 0.33 -1.96
N ARG A 95 -20.06 -0.17 -0.95
CA ARG A 95 -21.44 0.25 -0.66
C ARG A 95 -21.51 1.72 -0.25
N ALA A 96 -20.59 2.17 0.60
CA ALA A 96 -20.53 3.55 1.01
C ALA A 96 -20.35 4.45 -0.24
N GLU A 97 -19.38 4.16 -1.09
CA GLU A 97 -19.15 4.92 -2.32
C GLU A 97 -20.36 4.91 -3.27
N ALA A 98 -21.05 3.78 -3.40
CA ALA A 98 -22.26 3.68 -4.21
C ALA A 98 -23.37 4.60 -3.68
N ARG A 99 -23.55 4.67 -2.35
CA ARG A 99 -24.53 5.56 -1.70
C ARG A 99 -24.16 7.04 -1.85
N ALA A 100 -22.87 7.38 -1.74
CA ALA A 100 -22.37 8.72 -2.00
C ALA A 100 -22.64 9.17 -3.45
N ARG A 101 -22.40 8.30 -4.44
CA ARG A 101 -22.72 8.58 -5.86
C ARG A 101 -24.22 8.73 -6.10
N ALA A 102 -25.05 7.99 -5.36
CA ALA A 102 -26.51 8.09 -5.43
C ALA A 102 -27.08 9.33 -4.70
N GLY A 103 -26.24 10.13 -4.03
CA GLY A 103 -26.66 11.28 -3.23
C GLY A 103 -27.28 10.91 -1.88
N ASP A 104 -27.21 9.65 -1.48
CA ASP A 104 -27.67 9.15 -0.17
C ASP A 104 -26.56 9.34 0.88
N TRP A 105 -26.45 10.56 1.38
CA TRP A 105 -25.45 10.94 2.38
C TRP A 105 -25.69 10.29 3.73
N GLN A 106 -26.94 9.99 4.09
CA GLN A 106 -27.27 9.33 5.35
C GLN A 106 -26.81 7.86 5.32
N GLY A 107 -27.15 7.15 4.24
CA GLY A 107 -26.73 5.78 4.05
C GLY A 107 -25.21 5.64 3.86
N TYR A 108 -24.53 6.64 3.28
CA TYR A 108 -23.07 6.69 3.26
C TYR A 108 -22.48 6.72 4.68
N GLY A 109 -23.02 7.57 5.56
CA GLY A 109 -22.57 7.68 6.95
C GLY A 109 -22.70 6.36 7.72
N GLU A 110 -23.85 5.69 7.60
CA GLU A 110 -24.08 4.38 8.23
C GLU A 110 -23.06 3.32 7.77
N ALA A 111 -22.81 3.24 6.46
CA ALA A 111 -21.85 2.29 5.90
C ALA A 111 -20.41 2.59 6.37
N LEU A 112 -20.08 3.86 6.57
CA LEU A 112 -18.77 4.28 7.07
C LEU A 112 -18.60 4.00 8.57
N ASP A 113 -19.66 4.13 9.36
CA ASP A 113 -19.66 3.77 10.79
C ASP A 113 -19.51 2.25 10.97
N GLU A 114 -20.22 1.44 10.17
CA GLU A 114 -20.05 -0.02 10.16
C GLU A 114 -18.61 -0.42 9.80
N LEU A 115 -18.02 0.22 8.79
CA LEU A 115 -16.63 -0.01 8.41
C LEU A 115 -15.68 0.37 9.54
N ARG A 116 -15.90 1.52 10.19
CA ARG A 116 -15.07 1.98 11.31
C ARG A 116 -15.13 1.02 12.50
N ALA A 117 -16.33 0.55 12.86
CA ALA A 117 -16.50 -0.44 13.93
C ALA A 117 -15.79 -1.77 13.60
N LEU A 118 -15.88 -2.21 12.35
CA LEU A 118 -15.19 -3.41 11.87
C LEU A 118 -13.67 -3.28 11.99
N LEU A 119 -13.11 -2.15 11.53
CA LEU A 119 -11.67 -1.89 11.58
C LEU A 119 -11.16 -1.72 13.02
N GLN A 120 -11.93 -1.09 13.91
CA GLN A 120 -11.58 -1.00 15.33
C GLN A 120 -11.52 -2.38 15.99
N ARG A 121 -12.47 -3.27 15.70
CA ARG A 121 -12.43 -4.67 16.20
C ARG A 121 -11.20 -5.43 15.72
N LEU A 122 -10.72 -5.15 14.51
CA LEU A 122 -9.51 -5.77 13.96
C LEU A 122 -8.22 -5.18 14.54
N GLY A 123 -8.15 -3.85 14.71
CA GLY A 123 -6.96 -3.17 15.21
C GLY A 123 -6.77 -3.21 16.73
N SER A 124 -7.80 -3.60 17.48
CA SER A 124 -7.74 -3.72 18.95
C SER A 124 -7.24 -5.10 19.42
N ARG A 125 -6.75 -5.95 18.51
CA ARG A 125 -6.27 -7.30 18.76
C ARG A 125 -4.81 -7.43 18.33
#